data_AF-A0A950DH89-F1
#
_entry.id   AF-A0A950DH89-F1
#
_cell.length_a   1.000
_cell.length_b   1.000
_cell.length_c   1.000
_cell.angle_alpha   90.00
_cell.angle_beta   90.00
_cell.angle_gamma   90.00
#
_symmetry.space_group_name_H-M   'P 1'
#
loop_
_entity.id
_entity.type
_entity.pdbx_description
1 polymer ?
#
loop_
_entity_poly.entity_id
_entity_poly.type
_entity_poly.pdbx_seq_one_letter_code
_entity_poly.pdbx_strand_id
1 'polypeptide(L)'
;MNAEKPNLQPVTQIVVLGGGFGGLYAARRMEKLFARRDDVQILLVSRTNFLLMTPLLFEVCSGKLEMSACSIAIRNFLRRVEFIEASV
;
A
#
# COMPACT_ATOMS: atom_id res chain seq x y z
N MET A 1 23.56 -33.24 -15.51
CA MET A 1 23.43 -32.98 -14.06
C MET A 1 22.27 -32.00 -13.92
N ASN A 2 21.07 -32.52 -13.69
CA ASN A 2 19.83 -31.73 -13.72
C ASN A 2 19.78 -30.85 -12.48
N ALA A 3 19.86 -29.53 -12.67
CA ALA A 3 19.53 -28.59 -11.62
C ALA A 3 18.03 -28.69 -11.34
N GLU A 4 17.67 -29.26 -10.20
CA GLU A 4 16.32 -29.14 -9.64
C GLU A 4 15.96 -27.65 -9.59
N LYS A 5 14.97 -27.26 -10.39
CA LYS A 5 14.33 -25.96 -10.23
C LYS A 5 13.65 -26.00 -8.86
N PRO A 6 13.95 -25.07 -7.94
CA PRO A 6 13.28 -25.04 -6.66
C PRO A 6 11.78 -24.95 -6.90
N ASN A 7 11.03 -25.81 -6.20
CA ASN A 7 9.58 -25.86 -6.25
C ASN A 7 9.02 -24.59 -5.59
N LEU A 8 9.11 -23.45 -6.29
CA LEU A 8 8.36 -22.26 -5.92
C LEU A 8 6.93 -22.53 -6.34
N GLN A 9 6.05 -22.74 -5.36
CA GLN A 9 4.64 -22.49 -5.58
C GLN A 9 4.52 -21.12 -6.28
N PRO A 10 3.78 -20.99 -7.38
CA PRO A 10 3.72 -19.74 -8.12
C PRO A 10 3.18 -18.64 -7.19
N VAL A 11 4.06 -17.76 -6.74
CA VAL A 11 3.68 -16.63 -5.90
C VAL A 11 2.82 -15.72 -6.76
N THR A 12 1.53 -15.63 -6.43
CA THR A 12 0.62 -14.68 -7.08
C THR A 12 0.98 -13.28 -6.56
N GLN A 13 1.57 -12.46 -7.41
CA GLN A 13 1.91 -11.08 -7.07
C GLN A 13 0.78 -10.13 -7.47
N ILE A 14 0.26 -9.40 -6.48
CA ILE A 14 -0.78 -8.39 -6.67
C ILE A 14 -0.13 -7.02 -6.47
N VAL A 15 -0.11 -6.22 -7.53
CA VAL A 15 0.46 -4.86 -7.51
C VAL A 15 -0.66 -3.83 -7.48
N VAL A 16 -0.65 -2.98 -6.46
CA VAL A 16 -1.55 -1.84 -6.31
C VAL A 16 -0.80 -0.56 -6.64
N LEU A 17 -1.29 0.18 -7.62
CA LEU A 17 -0.68 1.42 -8.09
C LEU A 17 -1.43 2.62 -7.48
N GLY A 18 -0.76 3.35 -6.58
CA GLY A 18 -1.25 4.56 -5.91
C GLY A 18 -1.68 4.37 -4.45
N GLY A 19 -1.10 5.15 -3.55
CA GLY A 19 -1.35 5.17 -2.11
C GLY A 19 -2.52 6.07 -1.64
N GLY A 20 -3.48 6.34 -2.52
CA GLY A 20 -4.71 7.08 -2.18
C GLY A 20 -5.75 6.22 -1.45
N PHE A 21 -6.96 6.74 -1.29
CA PHE A 21 -8.06 6.01 -0.63
C PHE A 21 -8.33 4.65 -1.28
N GLY A 22 -8.48 4.61 -2.61
CA GLY A 22 -8.76 3.36 -3.32
C GLY A 22 -7.67 2.31 -3.11
N GLY A 23 -6.41 2.66 -3.41
CA GLY A 23 -5.31 1.72 -3.34
C GLY A 23 -5.01 1.26 -1.91
N LEU A 24 -5.00 2.17 -0.94
CA LEU A 24 -4.71 1.81 0.45
C LEU A 24 -5.79 0.89 1.04
N TYR A 25 -7.07 1.17 0.80
CA TYR A 25 -8.16 0.34 1.31
C TYR A 25 -8.26 -0.99 0.56
N ALA A 26 -8.00 -1.01 -0.75
CA ALA A 26 -7.90 -2.25 -1.52
C ALA A 26 -6.77 -3.14 -0.99
N ALA A 27 -5.56 -2.60 -0.84
CA ALA A 27 -4.41 -3.32 -0.28
C ALA A 27 -4.72 -3.86 1.11
N ARG A 28 -5.34 -3.06 1.99
CA ARG A 28 -5.74 -3.50 3.34
C ARG A 28 -6.82 -4.58 3.34
N ARG A 29 -7.75 -4.53 2.37
CA ARG A 29 -8.77 -5.58 2.23
C ARG A 29 -8.15 -6.88 1.75
N MET A 30 -7.25 -6.81 0.76
CA MET A 30 -6.53 -7.97 0.22
C MET A 30 -5.60 -8.60 1.25
N GLU A 31 -4.89 -7.80 2.04
CA GLU A 31 -4.07 -8.27 3.17
C GLU A 31 -4.90 -9.15 4.12
N LYS A 32 -6.11 -8.72 4.47
CA LYS A 32 -7.02 -9.49 5.32
C LYS A 32 -7.56 -10.75 4.62
N LEU A 33 -7.89 -10.65 3.33
CA LEU A 33 -8.42 -11.77 2.54
C LEU A 33 -7.39 -12.89 2.37
N PHE A 34 -6.13 -12.53 2.16
CA PHE A 34 -5.03 -13.47 1.89
C PHE A 34 -4.12 -13.70 3.10
N ALA A 35 -4.54 -13.32 4.30
CA ALA A 35 -3.72 -13.41 5.52
C ALA A 35 -3.19 -14.82 5.85
N ARG A 36 -3.85 -15.87 5.32
CA ARG A 36 -3.49 -17.29 5.50
C ARG A 36 -2.89 -17.94 4.26
N ARG A 37 -2.55 -17.14 3.23
CA ARG A 37 -1.93 -17.61 2.00
C ARG A 37 -0.50 -17.14 1.93
N ASP A 38 0.43 -18.08 1.93
CA ASP A 38 1.87 -17.81 1.82
C ASP A 38 2.33 -17.71 0.35
N ASP A 39 1.44 -18.03 -0.59
CA ASP A 39 1.66 -17.96 -2.03
C ASP A 39 1.07 -16.70 -2.68
N VAL A 40 0.74 -15.69 -1.88
CA VAL A 40 0.25 -14.38 -2.35
C VAL A 40 1.11 -13.26 -1.76
N GLN A 41 1.66 -12.43 -2.63
CA GLN A 41 2.41 -11.23 -2.24
C GLN A 41 1.63 -9.99 -2.71
N ILE A 42 1.52 -8.98 -1.86
CA ILE A 42 0.84 -7.71 -2.19
C ILE A 42 1.87 -6.60 -2.13
N LEU A 43 2.00 -5.85 -3.21
CA LEU A 43 2.86 -4.67 -3.32
C LEU A 43 1.99 -3.43 -3.49
N LEU A 44 2.28 -2.37 -2.73
CA LEU A 44 1.72 -1.05 -2.92
C LEU A 44 2.82 -0.12 -3.44
N VAL A 45 2.67 0.34 -4.67
CA VAL A 45 3.60 1.27 -5.31
C VAL A 45 3.00 2.66 -5.26
N SER A 46 3.68 3.62 -4.64
CA SER A 46 3.23 5.01 -4.65
C SER A 46 4.38 5.99 -4.45
N ARG A 47 4.28 7.15 -5.09
CA ARG A 47 5.23 8.26 -4.93
C ARG A 47 5.31 8.81 -3.51
N THR A 48 4.28 8.61 -2.68
CA THR A 48 4.23 9.15 -1.31
C THR A 48 3.91 8.06 -0.30
N ASN A 49 4.56 8.11 0.86
CA ASN A 49 4.39 7.14 1.95
C ASN A 49 3.25 7.48 2.93
N PHE A 50 2.35 8.39 2.54
CA PHE A 50 1.19 8.83 3.32
C PHE A 50 -0.06 8.91 2.44
N LEU A 51 -1.19 8.67 3.06
CA LEU A 51 -2.51 9.00 2.54
C LEU A 51 -2.79 10.47 2.81
N LEU A 52 -3.11 11.23 1.77
CA LEU A 52 -3.60 12.59 1.88
C LEU A 52 -5.11 12.56 2.14
N MET A 53 -5.55 13.13 3.28
CA MET A 53 -6.95 13.45 3.52
C MET A 53 -7.35 14.64 2.67
N THR A 54 -7.61 14.39 1.38
CA THR A 54 -8.08 15.41 0.45
C THR A 54 -9.29 16.20 0.94
N PRO A 55 -10.24 15.64 1.74
CA PRO A 55 -11.32 16.44 2.30
C PRO A 55 -10.85 17.52 3.29
N LEU A 56 -9.69 17.39 3.95
CA LEU A 56 -9.18 18.37 4.92
C LEU A 56 -8.28 19.45 4.29
N LEU A 57 -8.01 19.37 2.98
CA LEU A 57 -7.12 20.32 2.31
C LEU A 57 -7.60 21.77 2.38
N PHE A 58 -8.92 22.01 2.38
CA PHE A 58 -9.44 23.38 2.48
C PHE A 58 -9.14 24.02 3.84
N GLU A 59 -9.13 23.25 4.93
CA GLU A 59 -8.79 23.75 6.25
C GLU A 59 -7.30 24.06 6.37
N VAL A 60 -6.45 23.25 5.72
CA VAL A 60 -5.01 23.51 5.61
C VAL A 60 -4.75 24.76 4.78
N CYS A 61 -5.35 24.89 3.60
CA CYS A 61 -5.18 26.04 2.72
C CYS A 61 -5.70 27.35 3.35
N SER A 62 -6.71 27.29 4.21
CA SER A 62 -7.22 28.44 4.96
C SER A 62 -6.41 28.76 6.22
N GLY A 63 -5.39 27.97 6.55
CA GLY A 63 -4.54 28.15 7.74
C GLY A 63 -5.20 27.71 9.05
N LYS A 64 -6.35 27.02 9.00
CA LYS A 64 -7.03 26.50 10.20
C LYS A 64 -6.39 25.23 10.74
N LEU A 65 -5.77 24.44 9.86
CA LEU A 65 -5.05 23.23 10.22
C LEU A 65 -3.62 23.25 9.70
N GLU A 66 -2.73 22.54 10.40
CA GLU A 66 -1.37 22.26 9.93
C GLU A 66 -1.39 21.21 8.81
N MET A 67 -0.43 21.28 7.87
CA MET A 67 -0.28 20.28 6.80
C MET A 67 -0.15 18.84 7.31
N SER A 68 0.50 18.63 8.46
CA SER A 68 0.64 17.29 9.04
C SER A 68 -0.71 16.68 9.41
N ALA A 69 -1.71 17.51 9.76
CA ALA A 69 -3.06 17.07 10.14
C ALA A 69 -3.85 16.42 8.99
N CYS A 70 -3.50 16.69 7.73
CA CYS A 70 -4.13 16.04 6.58
C CYS A 70 -3.32 14.84 6.03
N SER A 71 -2.26 14.41 6.72
CA SER A 71 -1.40 13.30 6.29
C SER A 71 -1.48 12.11 7.26
N ILE A 72 -1.66 10.90 6.73
CA ILE A 72 -1.65 9.69 7.54
C ILE A 72 -0.66 8.69 6.95
N ALA A 73 0.32 8.26 7.73
CA ALA A 73 1.35 7.35 7.25
C ALA A 73 0.75 6.00 6.80
N ILE A 74 1.13 5.52 5.61
CA ILE A 74 0.64 4.25 5.03
C ILE A 74 0.97 3.05 5.92
N ARG A 75 2.14 3.07 6.57
CA ARG A 75 2.58 2.05 7.54
C ARG A 75 1.64 1.86 8.74
N ASN A 76 0.78 2.84 9.03
CA ASN A 76 -0.22 2.69 10.10
C ASN A 76 -1.41 1.81 9.67
N PHE A 77 -1.59 1.61 8.36
CA PHE A 77 -2.70 0.85 7.80
C PHE A 77 -2.33 -0.57 7.39
N LEU A 78 -1.10 -0.79 6.94
CA LEU A 78 -0.64 -2.04 6.34
C LEU A 78 0.45 -2.69 7.20
N ARG A 79 0.41 -4.01 7.38
CA ARG A 79 1.42 -4.76 8.16
C ARG A 79 2.23 -5.75 7.32
N ARG A 80 1.59 -6.39 6.34
CA ARG A 80 2.17 -7.43 5.49
C ARG A 80 2.32 -7.01 4.03
N VAL A 81 1.73 -5.89 3.63
CA VAL A 81 1.89 -5.35 2.28
C VAL A 81 3.26 -4.68 2.18
N GLU A 82 4.01 -5.03 1.14
CA GLU A 82 5.27 -4.38 0.83
C GLU A 82 5.00 -3.02 0.17
N PHE A 83 5.66 -1.97 0.66
CA PHE A 83 5.53 -0.62 0.10
C PHE A 83 6.77 -0.27 -0.70
N ILE A 84 6.57 0.20 -1.94
CA ILE A 84 7.62 0.69 -2.81
C ILE A 84 7.34 2.15 -3.14
N GLU A 85 8.30 3.02 -2.82
CA GLU A 85 8.25 4.41 -3.24
C GLU A 85 8.72 4.53 -4.69
N ALA A 86 7.79 4.72 -5.62
CA ALA A 86 8.08 4.92 -7.02
C ALA A 86 6.95 5.69 -7.73
N SER A 87 7.30 6.30 -8.86
CA SER A 87 6.32 6.85 -9.81
C SER A 87 5.84 5.76 -10.77
N VAL A 88 4.57 5.80 -11.11
CA VAL A 88 3.90 4.88 -12.04
C VAL A 88 3.58 5.63 -13.33
#